data_AF-A0A8J4XBK0-F1
#
_entry.id   AF-A0A8J4XBK0-F1
#
_cell.length_a   1.000
_cell.length_b   1.000
_cell.length_c   1.000
_cell.angle_alpha   90.00
_cell.angle_beta   90.00
_cell.angle_gamma   90.00
#
_symmetry.space_group_name_H-M   'P 1'
#
loop_
_entity.id
_entity.type
_entity.pdbx_description
1 polymer ?
#
loop_
_entity_poly.entity_id
_entity_poly.type
_entity_poly.pdbx_seq_one_letter_code
_entity_poly.pdbx_strand_id
1 'polypeptide(L)'
;MGVLVSKAMDQNIKKQQEFMLNNARLQMERQILMQNEMRERQMAMQIAWSREFLKYFGSFFGLAAVGLTAGAIKRGKPALFAPMLPLSFILVYQMDMAYGSFIHRIR
;
A
#
# COMPACT_ATOMS: atom_id res chain seq x y z
N MET A 1 -21.72 -32.08 51.72
CA MET A 1 -22.19 -31.43 50.48
C MET A 1 -21.34 -30.23 50.02
N GLY A 2 -20.58 -29.54 50.89
CA GLY A 2 -19.76 -28.37 50.48
C GLY A 2 -18.51 -28.65 49.63
N VAL A 3 -17.88 -29.82 49.78
CA VAL A 3 -16.63 -30.18 49.05
C VAL A 3 -16.89 -30.52 47.57
N LEU A 4 -18.09 -31.01 47.23
CA LEU A 4 -18.49 -31.27 45.85
C LEU A 4 -18.82 -29.97 45.11
N VAL A 5 -19.42 -29.00 45.82
CA VAL A 5 -19.72 -27.67 45.29
C VAL A 5 -18.44 -26.88 45.03
N SER A 6 -17.47 -26.90 45.96
CA SER A 6 -16.19 -26.21 45.75
C SER A 6 -15.37 -26.82 44.60
N LYS A 7 -15.33 -28.15 44.46
CA LYS A 7 -14.65 -28.81 43.34
C LYS A 7 -15.31 -28.53 41.98
N ALA A 8 -16.65 -28.50 41.93
CA ALA A 8 -17.38 -28.14 40.71
C ALA A 8 -17.15 -26.66 40.34
N MET A 9 -17.08 -25.77 41.33
CA MET A 9 -16.81 -24.35 41.14
C MET A 9 -15.37 -24.10 40.66
N ASP A 10 -14.37 -24.76 41.25
CA ASP A 10 -12.96 -24.69 40.80
C ASP A 10 -12.78 -25.23 39.37
N GLN A 11 -13.46 -26.33 39.03
CA GLN A 11 -13.45 -26.85 37.66
C GLN A 11 -14.10 -25.87 36.67
N ASN A 12 -15.16 -25.17 37.08
CA ASN A 12 -15.82 -24.18 36.23
C ASN A 12 -14.95 -22.92 36.05
N ILE A 13 -14.26 -22.47 37.10
CA ILE A 13 -13.30 -21.36 37.04
C ILE A 13 -12.11 -21.73 36.14
N LYS A 14 -11.57 -22.94 36.24
CA LYS A 14 -10.50 -23.41 35.33
C LYS A 14 -10.97 -23.46 33.88
N LYS A 15 -12.15 -24.01 33.60
CA LYS A 15 -12.74 -24.00 32.25
C LYS A 15 -12.98 -22.57 31.74
N GLN A 16 -13.40 -21.66 32.61
CA GLN A 16 -13.60 -20.25 32.27
C GLN A 16 -12.26 -19.57 31.95
N GLN A 17 -11.20 -19.85 32.72
CA GLN A 17 -9.85 -19.36 32.44
C GLN A 17 -9.29 -19.93 31.12
N GLU A 18 -9.46 -21.23 30.87
CA GLU A 18 -9.07 -21.86 29.60
C GLU A 18 -9.86 -21.27 28.42
N PHE A 19 -11.16 -21.01 28.58
CA PHE A 19 -11.97 -20.34 27.57
C PHE A 19 -11.53 -18.90 27.34
N MET A 20 -11.18 -18.15 28.40
CA MET A 20 -10.64 -16.80 28.30
C MET A 20 -9.29 -16.78 27.59
N LEU A 21 -8.39 -17.70 27.93
CA LEU A 21 -7.07 -17.84 27.29
C LEU A 21 -7.20 -18.21 25.81
N ASN A 22 -8.11 -19.13 25.47
CA ASN A 22 -8.38 -19.51 24.09
C ASN A 22 -8.99 -18.35 23.29
N ASN A 23 -9.90 -17.57 23.87
CA ASN A 23 -10.44 -16.37 23.22
C ASN A 23 -9.37 -15.29 23.03
N ALA A 24 -8.48 -15.09 24.00
CA ALA A 24 -7.38 -14.15 23.87
C ALA A 24 -6.43 -14.54 22.73
N ARG A 25 -6.11 -15.83 22.59
CA ARG A 25 -5.33 -16.35 21.45
C ARG A 25 -6.04 -16.13 20.13
N LEU A 26 -7.34 -16.45 20.05
CA LEU A 26 -8.14 -16.26 18.84
C LEU A 26 -8.22 -14.78 18.42
N GLN A 27 -8.37 -13.86 19.38
CA GLN A 27 -8.36 -12.42 19.11
C GLN A 27 -7.00 -11.96 18.59
N MET A 28 -5.91 -12.46 19.17
CA MET A 28 -4.54 -12.17 18.71
C MET A 28 -4.30 -12.66 17.29
N GLU A 29 -4.70 -13.89 16.96
CA GLU A 29 -4.59 -14.44 15.60
C GLU A 29 -5.36 -13.59 14.57
N ARG A 30 -6.59 -13.19 14.91
CA ARG A 30 -7.40 -12.30 14.05
C ARG A 30 -6.76 -10.93 13.86
N GLN A 31 -6.14 -10.36 14.90
CA GLN A 31 -5.43 -9.09 14.78
C GLN A 31 -4.21 -9.18 13.86
N ILE A 32 -3.44 -10.27 13.95
CA ILE A 32 -2.28 -10.50 13.09
C ILE A 32 -2.73 -10.65 11.63
N LEU A 33 -3.78 -11.45 11.38
CA LEU A 33 -4.35 -11.61 10.04
C LEU A 33 -4.85 -10.28 9.48
N MET A 34 -5.59 -9.50 10.27
CA MET A 34 -6.07 -8.18 9.86
C MET A 34 -4.91 -7.22 9.52
N GLN A 35 -3.85 -7.20 10.33
CA GLN A 35 -2.68 -6.36 10.07
C GLN A 35 -1.99 -6.74 8.75
N ASN A 36 -1.87 -8.04 8.48
CA ASN A 36 -1.28 -8.54 7.24
C ASN A 36 -2.14 -8.16 6.03
N GLU A 37 -3.46 -8.38 6.11
CA GLU A 37 -4.38 -7.97 5.03
C GLU A 37 -4.35 -6.46 4.80
N MET A 38 -4.33 -5.65 5.86
CA MET A 38 -4.26 -4.19 5.76
C MET A 38 -2.96 -3.74 5.10
N ARG A 39 -1.82 -4.37 5.42
CA ARG A 39 -0.55 -4.11 4.74
C ARG A 39 -0.62 -4.45 3.26
N GLU A 40 -1.14 -5.63 2.92
CA GLU A 40 -1.27 -6.05 1.52
C GLU A 40 -2.22 -5.12 0.74
N ARG A 41 -3.33 -4.70 1.34
CA ARG A 41 -4.27 -3.74 0.75
C ARG A 41 -3.66 -2.35 0.58
N GLN A 42 -2.90 -1.86 1.57
CA GLN A 42 -2.20 -0.58 1.44
C GLN A 42 -1.18 -0.61 0.31
N MET A 43 -0.43 -1.70 0.15
CA MET A 43 0.48 -1.87 -0.99
C MET A 43 -0.27 -1.94 -2.33
N ALA A 44 -1.36 -2.70 -2.40
CA ALA A 44 -2.18 -2.79 -3.61
C ALA A 44 -2.77 -1.43 -4.00
N MET A 45 -3.18 -0.61 -3.01
CA MET A 45 -3.64 0.76 -3.26
C MET A 45 -2.51 1.67 -3.76
N GLN A 46 -1.29 1.57 -3.22
CA GLN A 46 -0.16 2.35 -3.74
C GLN A 46 0.14 2.03 -5.22
N ILE A 47 0.08 0.75 -5.60
CA ILE A 47 0.23 0.32 -7.00
C ILE A 47 -0.91 0.88 -7.87
N ALA A 48 -2.16 0.73 -7.42
CA ALA A 48 -3.33 1.20 -8.16
C ALA A 48 -3.27 2.71 -8.38
N TRP A 49 -2.91 3.47 -7.34
CA TRP A 49 -2.73 4.92 -7.42
C TRP A 49 -1.64 5.32 -8.40
N SER A 50 -0.48 4.64 -8.37
CA SER A 50 0.60 4.89 -9.32
C SER A 50 0.18 4.62 -10.78
N ARG A 51 -0.62 3.56 -11.03
CA ARG A 51 -1.19 3.27 -12.35
C ARG A 51 -2.17 4.34 -12.83
N GLU A 52 -3.03 4.84 -11.96
CA GLU A 52 -3.94 5.93 -12.29
C GLU A 52 -3.19 7.23 -12.56
N PHE A 53 -2.18 7.54 -11.73
CA PHE A 53 -1.31 8.69 -11.95
C PHE A 53 -0.65 8.64 -13.33
N LEU A 54 -0.09 7.48 -13.74
CA LEU A 54 0.51 7.32 -15.06
C LEU A 54 -0.46 7.57 -16.22
N LYS A 55 -1.74 7.18 -16.08
CA LYS A 55 -2.73 7.42 -17.14
C LYS A 55 -2.94 8.91 -17.37
N TYR A 56 -3.19 9.66 -16.29
CA TYR A 56 -3.47 11.10 -16.39
C TYR A 56 -2.20 11.90 -16.66
N PHE A 57 -1.14 11.65 -15.89
CA PHE A 57 0.15 12.32 -16.04
C PHE A 57 0.82 12.00 -17.38
N GLY A 58 0.70 10.77 -17.89
CA GLY A 58 1.21 10.38 -19.20
C GLY A 58 0.54 11.16 -20.33
N SER A 59 -0.78 11.35 -20.25
CA SER A 59 -1.52 12.15 -21.24
C SER A 59 -1.11 13.64 -21.19
N PHE A 60 -0.98 14.20 -19.97
CA PHE A 60 -0.47 15.54 -19.76
C PHE A 60 0.97 15.70 -20.27
N PHE A 61 1.86 14.76 -19.94
CA PHE A 61 3.25 14.75 -20.37
C PHE A 61 3.34 14.69 -21.90
N GLY A 62 2.50 13.89 -22.56
CA GLY A 62 2.42 13.86 -24.02
C GLY A 62 2.04 15.21 -24.62
N LEU A 63 1.01 15.86 -24.10
CA LEU A 63 0.60 17.20 -24.54
C LEU A 63 1.67 18.26 -24.27
N ALA A 64 2.28 18.22 -23.09
CA ALA A 64 3.36 19.12 -22.70
C ALA A 64 4.61 18.91 -23.56
N ALA A 65 4.97 17.67 -23.85
CA ALA A 65 6.10 17.32 -24.70
C ALA A 65 5.91 17.86 -26.12
N VAL A 66 4.73 17.65 -26.73
CA VAL A 66 4.44 18.18 -28.07
C VAL A 66 4.42 19.71 -28.06
N GLY A 67 3.76 20.33 -27.08
CA GLY A 67 3.66 21.79 -26.98
C GLY A 67 5.02 22.47 -26.75
N LEU A 68 5.84 21.94 -25.85
CA LEU A 68 7.18 22.46 -25.55
C LEU A 68 8.14 22.22 -26.71
N THR A 69 8.09 21.06 -27.37
CA THR A 69 8.94 20.76 -28.54
C THR A 69 8.61 21.69 -29.70
N ALA A 70 7.31 21.85 -30.03
CA ALA A 70 6.88 22.77 -31.08
C ALA A 70 7.25 24.23 -30.75
N GLY A 71 7.10 24.65 -29.49
CA GLY A 71 7.49 25.97 -29.01
C GLY A 71 9.01 26.21 -29.05
N ALA A 72 9.81 25.20 -28.71
CA ALA A 72 11.27 25.27 -28.73
C ALA A 72 11.80 25.39 -30.17
N ILE A 73 11.24 24.63 -31.12
CA ILE A 73 11.59 24.71 -32.54
C ILE A 73 11.22 26.09 -33.10
N LYS A 74 9.98 26.56 -32.85
CA LYS A 74 9.49 27.83 -33.39
C LYS A 74 10.23 29.06 -32.84
N ARG A 75 10.69 29.01 -31.57
CA ARG A 75 11.42 30.12 -30.93
C ARG A 75 12.94 29.98 -30.99
N GLY A 76 13.47 28.86 -31.49
CA GLY A 76 14.91 28.58 -31.52
C GLY A 76 15.59 28.54 -30.15
N LYS A 77 14.82 28.34 -29.07
CA LYS A 77 15.32 28.38 -27.68
C LYS A 77 15.28 26.98 -27.06
N PRO A 78 16.40 26.24 -27.01
CA PRO A 78 16.44 24.89 -26.46
C PRO A 78 16.15 24.87 -24.94
N ALA A 79 16.29 26.01 -24.24
CA ALA A 79 15.93 26.14 -22.83
C ALA A 79 14.46 25.82 -22.52
N LEU A 80 13.56 25.83 -23.52
CA LEU A 80 12.17 25.38 -23.34
C LEU A 80 12.05 23.88 -23.02
N PHE A 81 13.10 23.09 -23.25
CA PHE A 81 13.16 21.68 -22.84
C PHE A 81 13.57 21.49 -21.37
N ALA A 82 14.04 22.53 -20.67
CA ALA A 82 14.42 22.43 -19.26
C ALA A 82 13.34 21.76 -18.37
N PRO A 83 12.02 22.08 -18.49
CA PRO A 83 10.99 21.39 -17.70
C PRO A 83 10.71 19.94 -18.13
N MET A 84 11.14 19.48 -19.32
CA MET A 84 10.97 18.08 -19.72
C MET A 84 11.83 17.11 -18.90
N LEU A 85 13.01 17.55 -18.46
CA LEU A 85 13.89 16.73 -17.62
C LEU A 85 13.25 16.33 -16.27
N PRO A 86 12.78 17.25 -15.42
CA PRO A 86 12.13 16.87 -14.17
C PRO A 86 10.82 16.11 -14.40
N LEU A 87 10.04 16.47 -15.43
CA LEU A 87 8.78 15.77 -15.74
C LEU A 87 9.03 14.32 -16.19
N SER A 88 10.05 14.08 -17.02
CA SER A 88 10.42 12.73 -17.45
C SER A 88 10.95 11.89 -16.29
N PHE A 89 11.71 12.48 -15.36
CA PHE A 89 12.19 11.78 -14.17
C PHE A 89 11.03 11.28 -13.29
N ILE A 90 10.01 12.12 -13.07
CA ILE A 90 8.79 11.74 -12.34
C ILE A 90 8.05 10.61 -13.07
N LEU A 91 7.95 10.68 -14.40
CA LEU A 91 7.27 9.67 -15.21
C LEU A 91 7.95 8.31 -15.10
N VAL A 92 9.29 8.27 -15.24
CA VAL A 92 10.07 7.03 -15.12
C VAL A 92 9.96 6.43 -13.72
N TYR A 93 10.04 7.27 -12.69
CA TYR A 93 9.86 6.83 -11.30
C TYR A 93 8.48 6.19 -11.09
N GLN A 94 7.42 6.83 -11.58
CA GLN A 94 6.06 6.31 -11.46
C GLN A 94 5.85 5.04 -12.29
N MET A 95 6.51 4.90 -13.45
CA MET A 95 6.49 3.65 -14.21
C MET A 95 7.15 2.49 -13.45
N ASP A 96 8.27 2.74 -12.78
CA ASP A 96 8.93 1.71 -11.96
C ASP A 96 8.11 1.37 -10.70
N MET A 97 7.38 2.33 -10.12
CA MET A 97 6.43 2.05 -9.03
C MET A 97 5.22 1.22 -9.48
N ALA A 98 4.65 1.50 -10.67
CA ALA A 98 3.43 0.86 -11.14
C ALA A 98 3.62 -0.55 -11.73
N TYR A 99 4.76 -0.77 -12.38
CA TYR A 99 5.05 -1.99 -13.15
C TYR A 99 6.41 -2.63 -12.83
N GLY A 100 7.28 -1.92 -12.12
CA GLY A 100 8.65 -2.32 -11.90
C GLY A 100 8.89 -3.14 -10.63
N SER A 101 10.16 -3.38 -10.36
CA SER A 101 10.62 -4.24 -9.26
C SER A 101 10.66 -3.53 -7.90
N PHE A 102 10.37 -2.23 -7.86
CA PHE A 102 10.57 -1.40 -6.67
C PHE A 102 9.74 -1.91 -5.47
N ILE A 103 8.47 -2.22 -5.71
CA ILE A 103 7.58 -2.75 -4.67
C ILE A 103 7.94 -4.19 -4.30
N HIS A 104 8.47 -4.97 -5.24
CA HIS A 104 8.97 -6.31 -4.97
C HIS A 104 10.24 -6.34 -4.11
N ARG A 105 11.06 -5.27 -4.11
CA ARG A 105 12.25 -5.14 -3.25
C ARG A 105 11.95 -4.63 -1.84
N ILE A 106 10.82 -3.96 -1.65
CA ILE A 106 10.37 -3.45 -0.34
C ILE A 106 9.69 -4.57 0.48
N ARG A 107 9.22 -5.63 -0.19
CA ARG A 107 8.62 -6.82 0.42
C ARG A 107 9.66 -7.68 1.13
#